data_AF-A0A931SIT9-F1
#
_entry.id   AF-A0A931SIT9-F1
#
_cell.length_a   1.000
_cell.length_b   1.000
_cell.length_c   1.000
_cell.angle_alpha   90.00
_cell.angle_beta   90.00
_cell.angle_gamma   90.00
#
_symmetry.space_group_name_H-M   'P 1'
#
loop_
_entity.id
_entity.type
_entity.pdbx_description
1 polymer ?
#
loop_
_entity_poly.entity_id
_entity_poly.type
_entity_poly.pdbx_seq_one_letter_code
_entity_poly.pdbx_strand_id
1 'polypeptide(L)'
;MPIAALIWVMAAMPAQQPASPAATSSLDFEFFKSRVQPIFLAKREGHARCYACHSQGTTMRLQALSPGTANWSEEESRKNFEAVIKMVVPGDPLKSRLLVHPLTQEAGGTLFHNGGKHWNTQKNSEWQTIATWVSGQKTR
;
A
#
# COMPACT_ATOMS: atom_id res chain seq x y z
N MET A 1 39.14 55.84 -31.84
CA MET A 1 38.60 55.84 -30.46
C MET A 1 37.40 54.91 -30.44
N PRO A 2 37.41 53.82 -29.65
CA PRO A 2 36.38 52.77 -29.69
C PRO A 2 35.41 52.87 -28.52
N ILE A 3 34.09 52.83 -28.73
CA ILE A 3 33.09 52.60 -27.65
C ILE A 3 31.88 51.91 -28.31
N ALA A 4 31.82 50.58 -28.32
CA ALA A 4 31.25 49.66 -27.31
C ALA A 4 29.83 49.22 -27.69
N ALA A 5 29.71 48.02 -28.26
CA ALA A 5 28.43 47.34 -28.44
C ALA A 5 28.09 46.60 -27.13
N LEU A 6 26.98 46.96 -26.49
CA LEU A 6 26.43 46.24 -25.35
C LEU A 6 25.80 44.93 -25.85
N ILE A 7 26.42 43.80 -25.54
CA ILE A 7 25.82 42.47 -25.73
C ILE A 7 25.05 42.13 -24.46
N TRP A 8 23.72 42.09 -24.57
CA TRP A 8 22.85 41.53 -23.52
C TRP A 8 22.93 40.01 -23.59
N VAL A 9 23.61 39.40 -22.62
CA VAL A 9 23.57 37.96 -22.42
C VAL A 9 22.31 37.64 -21.63
N MET A 10 21.26 37.14 -22.31
CA MET A 10 20.15 36.51 -21.61
C MET A 10 20.60 35.15 -21.09
N ALA A 11 20.80 35.04 -19.78
CA ALA A 11 20.98 33.77 -19.11
C ALA A 11 19.67 32.98 -19.18
N ALA A 12 19.62 31.94 -20.00
CA ALA A 12 18.51 30.99 -20.01
C ALA A 12 18.56 30.17 -18.71
N MET A 13 17.65 30.45 -17.78
CA MET A 13 17.44 29.60 -16.62
C MET A 13 16.80 28.29 -17.10
N PRO A 14 17.28 27.11 -16.67
CA PRO A 14 16.59 25.87 -16.96
C PRO A 14 15.22 25.94 -16.29
N ALA A 15 14.16 25.91 -17.10
CA ALA A 15 12.81 25.76 -16.61
C ALA A 15 12.74 24.43 -15.86
N GLN A 16 12.69 24.47 -14.54
CA GLN A 16 12.25 23.33 -13.75
C GLN A 16 10.82 23.05 -14.19
N GLN A 17 10.65 21.99 -14.98
CA GLN A 17 9.32 21.45 -15.27
C GLN A 17 8.64 21.23 -13.92
N PRO A 18 7.42 21.76 -13.69
CA PRO A 18 6.67 21.39 -12.51
C PRO A 18 6.58 19.87 -12.55
N ALA A 19 7.12 19.21 -11.51
CA ALA A 19 6.88 17.80 -11.30
C ALA A 19 5.37 17.63 -11.37
N SER A 20 4.89 16.89 -12.37
CA SER A 20 3.48 16.54 -12.44
C SER A 20 3.12 15.98 -11.07
N PRO A 21 2.03 16.44 -10.42
CA PRO A 21 1.57 15.78 -9.20
C PRO A 21 1.48 14.32 -9.59
N ALA A 22 2.28 13.46 -8.95
CA ALA A 22 2.24 12.03 -9.21
C ALA A 22 0.76 11.67 -9.12
N ALA A 23 0.16 11.37 -10.27
CA ALA A 23 -1.24 11.01 -10.32
C ALA A 23 -1.36 9.92 -9.28
N THR A 24 -2.16 10.16 -8.24
CA THR A 24 -2.46 9.15 -7.23
C THR A 24 -3.07 8.01 -8.03
N SER A 25 -2.23 7.09 -8.49
CA SER A 25 -2.66 6.01 -9.35
C SER A 25 -3.61 5.25 -8.46
N SER A 26 -4.90 5.32 -8.79
CA SER A 26 -5.91 4.60 -8.03
C SER A 26 -5.41 3.16 -7.92
N LEU A 27 -5.25 2.70 -6.68
CA LEU A 27 -4.77 1.35 -6.42
C LEU A 27 -5.65 0.36 -7.19
N ASP A 28 -5.05 -0.68 -7.76
CA ASP A 28 -5.78 -1.56 -8.66
C ASP A 28 -6.70 -2.50 -7.87
N PHE A 29 -8.01 -2.42 -8.11
CA PHE A 29 -9.00 -3.25 -7.41
C PHE A 29 -8.86 -4.73 -7.77
N GLU A 30 -8.62 -5.06 -9.05
CA GLU A 30 -8.48 -6.45 -9.47
C GLU A 30 -7.22 -7.08 -8.89
N PHE A 31 -6.12 -6.33 -8.78
CA PHE A 31 -4.90 -6.80 -8.12
C PHE A 31 -5.20 -7.04 -6.65
N PHE A 32 -5.86 -6.08 -6.00
CA PHE A 32 -6.23 -6.21 -4.61
C PHE A 32 -7.05 -7.48 -4.39
N LYS A 33 -8.14 -7.66 -5.15
CA LYS A 33 -9.07 -8.78 -5.00
C LYS A 33 -8.38 -10.13 -5.23
N SER A 34 -7.52 -10.23 -6.25
CA SER A 34 -6.90 -11.48 -6.67
C SER A 34 -5.62 -11.85 -5.91
N ARG A 35 -4.85 -10.86 -5.43
CA ARG A 35 -3.51 -11.10 -4.85
C ARG A 35 -3.32 -10.60 -3.43
N VAL A 36 -3.93 -9.47 -3.06
CA VAL A 36 -3.77 -8.88 -1.71
C VAL A 36 -4.80 -9.44 -0.74
N GLN A 37 -6.08 -9.37 -1.09
CA GLN A 37 -7.19 -9.76 -0.23
C GLN A 37 -7.10 -11.20 0.30
N PRO A 38 -6.66 -12.21 -0.49
CA PRO A 38 -6.50 -13.57 0.02
C PRO A 38 -5.51 -13.69 1.20
N ILE A 39 -4.52 -12.80 1.28
CA ILE A 39 -3.52 -12.78 2.37
C ILE A 39 -4.21 -12.57 3.73
N PHE A 40 -5.34 -11.85 3.77
CA PHE A 40 -6.08 -11.59 5.01
C PHE A 40 -6.79 -12.84 5.57
N LEU A 41 -7.06 -13.83 4.71
CA LEU A 41 -7.69 -15.10 5.06
C LEU A 41 -6.68 -16.25 5.22
N ALA A 42 -5.45 -16.09 4.73
CA ALA A 42 -4.42 -17.12 4.80
C ALA A 42 -4.13 -17.52 6.25
N LYS A 43 -4.19 -18.83 6.53
CA LYS A 43 -3.77 -19.43 7.80
C LYS A 43 -2.26 -19.65 7.76
N ARG A 44 -1.59 -19.33 8.86
CA ARG A 44 -0.15 -19.51 9.04
C ARG A 44 0.09 -20.15 10.39
N GLU A 45 1.04 -21.05 10.48
CA GLU A 45 1.43 -21.63 11.77
C GLU A 45 1.89 -20.53 12.73
N GLY A 46 1.45 -20.59 13.98
CA GLY A 46 1.80 -19.61 15.01
C GLY A 46 1.18 -18.21 14.87
N HIS A 47 0.34 -17.95 13.85
CA HIS A 47 -0.25 -16.63 13.63
C HIS A 47 -1.76 -16.68 13.45
N ALA A 48 -2.46 -15.74 14.10
CA ALA A 48 -3.85 -15.47 13.79
C ALA A 48 -3.98 -15.00 12.32
N ARG A 49 -5.14 -15.24 11.71
CA ARG A 49 -5.47 -14.60 10.42
C ARG A 49 -5.73 -13.12 10.65
N CYS A 50 -5.35 -12.25 9.71
CA CYS A 50 -5.69 -10.83 9.80
C CYS A 50 -7.20 -10.63 9.97
N TYR A 51 -7.99 -11.40 9.22
CA TYR A 51 -9.45 -11.42 9.31
C TYR A 51 -9.99 -11.64 10.73
N ALA A 52 -9.32 -12.46 11.55
CA ALA A 52 -9.83 -12.84 12.87
C ALA A 52 -10.11 -11.63 13.76
N CYS A 53 -9.26 -10.60 13.72
CA CYS A 53 -9.51 -9.36 14.46
C CYS A 53 -10.17 -8.28 13.60
N HIS A 54 -9.77 -8.18 12.32
CA HIS A 54 -10.22 -7.10 11.44
C HIS A 54 -11.69 -7.21 11.00
N SER A 55 -12.35 -8.36 11.18
CA SER A 55 -13.80 -8.50 10.98
C SER A 55 -14.64 -8.07 12.17
N GLN A 56 -14.07 -8.01 13.37
CA GLN A 56 -14.82 -7.80 14.61
C GLN A 56 -14.97 -6.32 14.98
N GLY A 57 -13.95 -5.50 14.73
CA GLY A 57 -14.02 -4.06 15.03
C GLY A 57 -12.68 -3.40 15.23
N THR A 58 -11.96 -3.17 14.14
CA THR A 58 -10.73 -2.34 14.14
C THR A 58 -10.91 -1.17 13.18
N THR A 59 -9.95 -0.24 13.14
CA THR A 59 -9.95 0.86 12.15
C THR A 59 -9.97 0.34 10.71
N MET A 60 -9.23 -0.73 10.41
CA MET A 60 -9.31 -1.42 9.12
C MET A 60 -10.38 -2.52 9.22
N ARG A 61 -11.63 -2.16 8.96
CA ARG A 61 -12.79 -3.05 9.13
C ARG A 61 -13.06 -3.86 7.85
N LEU A 62 -12.72 -5.14 7.87
CA LEU A 62 -13.08 -6.08 6.81
C LEU A 62 -14.53 -6.53 6.98
N GLN A 63 -15.21 -6.81 5.88
CA GLN A 63 -16.54 -7.42 5.86
C GLN A 63 -16.46 -8.82 6.48
N ALA A 64 -17.50 -9.21 7.22
CA ALA A 64 -17.64 -10.60 7.64
C ALA A 64 -17.88 -11.49 6.42
N LEU A 65 -17.31 -12.69 6.43
CA LEU A 65 -17.63 -13.71 5.43
C LEU A 65 -19.07 -14.19 5.63
N SER A 66 -19.79 -14.30 4.51
CA SER A 66 -21.11 -14.94 4.48
C SER A 66 -21.02 -16.40 4.98
N PRO A 67 -22.04 -16.91 5.69
CA PRO A 67 -22.00 -18.28 6.22
C PRO A 67 -21.75 -19.32 5.12
N GLY A 68 -20.80 -20.22 5.35
CA GLY A 68 -20.46 -21.30 4.42
C GLY A 68 -19.56 -20.90 3.24
N THR A 69 -19.15 -19.63 3.12
CA THR A 69 -18.22 -19.20 2.07
C THR A 69 -16.77 -19.23 2.54
N ALA A 70 -15.86 -19.56 1.61
CA ALA A 70 -14.42 -19.49 1.86
C ALA A 70 -13.82 -18.11 1.55
N ASN A 71 -14.52 -17.31 0.73
CA ASN A 71 -14.08 -16.01 0.23
C ASN A 71 -15.24 -15.00 0.24
N TRP A 72 -14.88 -13.72 0.10
CA TRP A 72 -15.83 -12.62 -0.04
C TRP A 72 -16.46 -12.57 -1.43
N SER A 73 -17.70 -12.08 -1.51
CA SER A 73 -18.33 -11.70 -2.78
C SER A 73 -17.62 -10.51 -3.44
N GLU A 74 -17.99 -10.15 -4.67
CA GLU A 74 -17.43 -8.95 -5.31
C GLU A 74 -17.80 -7.68 -4.53
N GLU A 75 -19.05 -7.56 -4.10
CA GLU A 75 -19.55 -6.41 -3.33
C GLU A 75 -18.84 -6.30 -1.98
N GLU A 76 -18.64 -7.42 -1.29
CA GLU A 76 -17.87 -7.47 -0.04
C GLU A 76 -16.40 -7.10 -0.28
N SER A 77 -15.82 -7.56 -1.39
CA SER A 77 -14.44 -7.24 -1.79
C SER A 77 -14.25 -5.75 -2.06
N ARG A 78 -15.24 -5.07 -2.67
CA ARG A 78 -15.18 -3.60 -2.90
C ARG A 78 -15.17 -2.83 -1.58
N LYS A 79 -16.01 -3.23 -0.63
CA LYS A 79 -16.00 -2.63 0.72
C LYS A 79 -14.69 -2.89 1.46
N ASN A 80 -14.11 -4.07 1.31
CA ASN A 80 -12.78 -4.38 1.85
C ASN A 80 -11.70 -3.51 1.23
N PHE A 81 -11.73 -3.32 -0.09
CA PHE A 81 -10.81 -2.43 -0.80
C PHE A 81 -10.88 -1.01 -0.24
N GLU A 82 -12.08 -0.42 -0.11
CA GLU A 82 -12.28 0.91 0.47
C GLU A 82 -11.76 1.04 1.91
N ALA A 83 -11.88 -0.02 2.72
CA ALA A 83 -11.35 -0.03 4.07
C ALA A 83 -9.81 -0.10 4.08
N VAL A 84 -9.22 -0.89 3.17
CA VAL A 84 -7.78 -1.16 3.12
C VAL A 84 -7.00 0.01 2.53
N ILE A 85 -7.51 0.68 1.49
CA ILE A 85 -6.80 1.83 0.88
C ILE A 85 -6.57 2.99 1.87
N LYS A 86 -7.39 3.10 2.92
CA LYS A 86 -7.20 4.08 4.00
C LYS A 86 -5.94 3.83 4.83
N MET A 87 -5.40 2.60 4.78
CA MET A 87 -4.18 2.20 5.48
C MET A 87 -2.92 2.33 4.60
N VAL A 88 -3.08 2.84 3.38
CA VAL A 88 -2.04 2.88 2.36
C VAL A 88 -1.69 4.33 2.02
N VAL A 89 -0.40 4.58 1.86
CA VAL A 89 0.15 5.75 1.18
C VAL A 89 0.56 5.29 -0.22
N PRO A 90 -0.21 5.60 -1.28
CA PRO A 90 0.10 5.12 -2.63
C PRO A 90 1.50 5.53 -3.07
N GLY A 91 2.25 4.58 -3.63
CA GLY A 91 3.64 4.75 -4.03
C GLY A 91 4.67 4.54 -2.92
N ASP A 92 4.27 4.48 -1.64
CA ASP A 92 5.20 4.40 -0.50
C ASP A 92 4.83 3.26 0.48
N PRO A 93 5.32 2.02 0.21
CA PRO A 93 5.11 0.87 1.09
C PRO A 93 5.54 1.08 2.54
N LEU A 94 6.64 1.80 2.78
CA LEU A 94 7.20 1.99 4.12
C LEU A 94 6.50 3.09 4.92
N LYS A 95 5.74 3.97 4.27
CA LYS A 95 4.81 4.88 4.96
C LYS A 95 3.39 4.32 5.11
N SER A 96 3.13 3.14 4.55
CA SER A 96 1.81 2.51 4.59
C SER A 96 1.62 1.66 5.84
N ARG A 97 0.67 2.04 6.71
CA ARG A 97 0.34 1.30 7.95
C ARG A 97 0.01 -0.18 7.68
N LEU A 98 -0.60 -0.46 6.53
CA LEU A 98 -0.91 -1.83 6.10
C LEU A 98 0.31 -2.77 6.12
N LEU A 99 1.50 -2.24 5.81
CA LEU A 99 2.75 -3.01 5.71
C LEU A 99 3.60 -2.92 6.98
N VAL A 100 3.70 -1.75 7.61
CA VAL A 100 4.62 -1.54 8.75
C VAL A 100 4.07 -2.02 10.09
N HIS A 101 2.75 -1.99 10.29
CA HIS A 101 2.16 -2.37 11.57
C HIS A 101 2.35 -3.87 11.89
N PRO A 102 2.10 -4.80 10.95
CA PRO A 102 2.33 -6.24 11.17
C PRO A 102 3.78 -6.69 10.96
N LEU A 103 4.70 -5.83 10.51
CA LEU A 103 6.13 -6.15 10.34
C LEU A 103 6.87 -6.09 11.67
N THR A 104 7.87 -6.95 11.91
CA THR A 104 8.71 -6.89 13.12
C THR A 104 9.46 -5.56 13.21
N GLN A 105 9.79 -5.13 14.43
CA GLN A 105 10.46 -3.85 14.65
C GLN A 105 11.86 -3.82 14.02
N GLU A 106 12.58 -4.94 14.08
CA GLU A 106 13.91 -5.11 13.50
C GLU A 106 13.90 -4.97 11.97
N ALA A 107 12.76 -5.24 11.33
CA ALA A 107 12.57 -5.07 9.89
C ALA A 107 11.99 -3.71 9.49
N GLY A 108 11.83 -2.79 10.45
CA GLY A 108 11.29 -1.44 10.25
C GLY A 108 9.79 -1.29 10.54
N GLY A 109 9.20 -2.26 11.24
CA GLY A 109 7.80 -2.18 11.67
C GLY A 109 7.59 -1.38 12.95
N THR A 110 6.33 -1.22 13.36
CA THR A 110 5.98 -0.48 14.60
C THR A 110 6.25 -1.32 15.85
N LEU A 111 6.26 -0.70 17.04
CA LEU A 111 6.46 -1.42 18.31
C LEU A 111 5.40 -2.51 18.55
N PHE A 112 4.13 -2.21 18.30
CA PHE A 112 3.02 -3.07 18.70
C PHE A 112 2.00 -3.28 17.57
N HIS A 113 1.37 -4.45 17.54
CA HIS A 113 0.19 -4.80 16.75
C HIS A 113 -0.57 -5.93 17.46
N ASN A 114 -1.86 -5.71 17.78
CA ASN A 114 -2.67 -6.63 18.58
C ASN A 114 -2.69 -8.07 18.04
N GLY A 115 -2.72 -8.23 16.72
CA GLY A 115 -2.73 -9.54 16.07
C GLY A 115 -1.36 -10.24 16.01
N GLY A 116 -0.32 -9.63 16.57
CA GLY A 116 1.06 -10.08 16.49
C GLY A 116 1.80 -9.58 15.25
N LYS A 117 3.08 -9.93 15.13
CA LYS A 117 3.90 -9.64 13.95
C LYS A 117 3.79 -10.79 12.96
N HIS A 118 3.40 -10.50 11.72
CA HIS A 118 3.17 -11.52 10.69
C HIS A 118 4.37 -11.73 9.77
N TRP A 119 5.26 -10.73 9.68
CA TRP A 119 6.44 -10.79 8.82
C TRP A 119 7.67 -10.34 9.58
N ASN A 120 8.75 -11.11 9.49
CA ASN A 120 10.04 -10.82 10.10
C ASN A 120 11.01 -10.08 9.16
N THR A 121 10.62 -9.92 7.90
CA THR A 121 11.42 -9.25 6.87
C THR A 121 10.52 -8.71 5.76
N GLN A 122 10.95 -7.60 5.15
CA GLN A 122 10.33 -7.06 3.94
C GLN A 122 10.47 -8.02 2.75
N LYS A 123 11.42 -8.97 2.78
CA LYS A 123 11.58 -9.99 1.73
C LYS A 123 10.50 -11.07 1.74
N ASN A 124 9.60 -11.08 2.73
CA ASN A 124 8.50 -12.03 2.77
C ASN A 124 7.61 -11.86 1.53
N SER A 125 7.20 -12.97 0.92
CA SER A 125 6.46 -12.96 -0.35
C SER A 125 5.10 -12.26 -0.26
N GLU A 126 4.39 -12.39 0.86
CA GLU A 126 3.12 -11.71 1.07
C GLU A 126 3.34 -10.21 1.28
N TRP A 127 4.36 -9.84 2.05
CA TRP A 127 4.77 -8.44 2.22
C TRP A 127 5.08 -7.82 0.86
N GLN A 128 5.87 -8.50 0.03
CA GLN A 128 6.23 -8.04 -1.32
C GLN A 128 5.02 -7.95 -2.24
N THR A 129 4.06 -8.86 -2.14
CA THR A 129 2.83 -8.82 -2.94
C THR A 129 2.02 -7.55 -2.61
N ILE A 130 1.89 -7.21 -1.34
CA ILE A 130 1.20 -6.01 -0.89
C ILE A 130 2.00 -4.76 -1.27
N ALA A 131 3.31 -4.76 -1.04
CA ALA A 131 4.18 -3.63 -1.39
C ALA A 131 4.13 -3.32 -2.88
N THR A 132 4.14 -4.35 -3.73
CA THR A 132 4.03 -4.21 -5.19
C THR A 132 2.72 -3.55 -5.61
N TRP A 133 1.61 -3.94 -4.98
CA TRP A 133 0.32 -3.29 -5.19
C TRP A 133 0.32 -1.82 -4.72
N VAL A 134 0.84 -1.56 -3.51
CA VAL A 134 0.98 -0.21 -2.94
C VAL A 134 1.85 0.69 -3.82
N SER A 135 2.90 0.16 -4.44
CA SER A 135 3.76 0.84 -5.41
C SER A 135 3.10 1.11 -6.77
N GLY A 136 1.82 0.75 -6.95
CA GLY A 136 1.03 1.10 -8.12
C GLY A 136 0.99 0.03 -9.22
N GLN A 137 1.48 -1.19 -8.96
CA GLN A 137 1.34 -2.26 -9.94
C GLN A 137 -0.13 -2.65 -10.11
N LYS A 138 -0.54 -2.82 -11.37
CA LYS A 138 -1.88 -3.26 -11.76
C LYS A 138 -1.88 -4.72 -12.17
N THR A 139 -3.06 -5.32 -12.19
CA THR A 139 -3.26 -6.64 -12.82
C THR A 139 -2.89 -6.53 -14.31
N ARG A 140 -2.18 -7.53 -14.84
CA ARG A 140 -1.84 -7.60 -16.27
C ARG A 140 -2.99 -8.20 -17.06
#